data_AF-A0A2B7ZML5-F1
#
_entry.id   AF-A0A2B7ZML5-F1
#
_cell.length_a   1.000
_cell.length_b   1.000
_cell.length_c   1.000
_cell.angle_alpha   90.00
_cell.angle_beta   90.00
_cell.angle_gamma   90.00
#
_symmetry.space_group_name_H-M   'P 1'
#
loop_
_entity.id
_entity.type
_entity.pdbx_description
1 polymer ?
#
loop_
_entity_poly.entity_id
_entity_poly.type
_entity_poly.pdbx_seq_one_letter_code
_entity_poly.pdbx_strand_id
1 'polypeptide(L)'
;GRLNGRIDLYKRRVDDMIYDVSVSQPPAIHDQTSANVGNMENKGYEFELNWTAVKNSDWSYTTGLIASGNRTTLITLSGGQAFVDRKVMPAPGSPGSAVRLYPGEDIGRFFVWRFAGFSEAGNWMLYDKGGNAFDVTKRSKRDEDKVFMGNAIPAVMLSWNNSITWKNFDVSVYMRSWIGHDVYNLVNMYYSLPNVRGQNVLRDAYSKHRNVRGEKEVTDYWMEKGTFLKMDALNLGYTFSPKMVKPFKGLRLYATARDLFVLTKYKGLDPEVNINGLDPGFEEREVYPKTRTFMLGLQASF
;
A
#
# COMPACT_ATOMS: atom_id res chain seq x y z
N GLY A 1 -10.77 -9.03 -33.74
CA GLY A 1 -11.44 -7.73 -33.58
C GLY A 1 -10.42 -6.67 -33.16
N ARG A 2 -10.77 -5.38 -33.21
CA ARG A 2 -9.93 -4.28 -32.67
C ARG A 2 -10.06 -4.09 -31.15
N LEU A 3 -11.03 -4.76 -30.55
CA LEU A 3 -11.28 -4.81 -29.12
C LEU A 3 -11.16 -6.27 -28.67
N ASN A 4 -10.48 -6.51 -27.56
CA ASN A 4 -10.44 -7.78 -26.87
C ASN A 4 -10.36 -7.54 -25.36
N GLY A 5 -10.75 -8.53 -24.57
CA GLY A 5 -10.71 -8.42 -23.13
C GLY A 5 -11.06 -9.74 -22.46
N ARG A 6 -10.86 -9.78 -21.14
CA ARG A 6 -11.14 -10.94 -20.29
C ARG A 6 -11.71 -10.46 -18.96
N ILE A 7 -12.62 -11.25 -18.40
CA ILE A 7 -13.10 -11.10 -17.04
C ILE A 7 -12.92 -12.45 -16.36
N ASP A 8 -12.23 -12.46 -15.24
CA ASP A 8 -12.13 -13.62 -14.37
C ASP A 8 -12.69 -13.27 -13.00
N LEU A 9 -13.42 -14.22 -12.44
CA LEU A 9 -13.86 -14.19 -11.05
C LEU A 9 -13.31 -15.44 -10.39
N TYR A 10 -12.71 -15.29 -9.21
CA TYR A 10 -12.14 -16.42 -8.51
C TYR A 10 -12.53 -16.43 -7.04
N LYS A 11 -12.55 -17.65 -6.51
CA LYS A 11 -12.68 -17.95 -5.11
C LYS A 11 -11.72 -19.08 -4.79
N ARG A 12 -10.68 -18.80 -4.01
CA ARG A 12 -9.69 -19.79 -3.57
C ARG A 12 -9.79 -19.95 -2.07
N ARG A 13 -9.91 -21.20 -1.61
CA ARG A 13 -9.79 -21.54 -0.20
C ARG A 13 -8.43 -22.20 0.03
N VAL A 14 -7.74 -21.76 1.07
CA VAL A 14 -6.49 -22.34 1.52
C VAL A 14 -6.76 -22.93 2.90
N ASP A 15 -6.69 -24.25 2.98
CA ASP A 15 -6.85 -24.98 4.23
C ASP A 15 -5.48 -25.34 4.80
N ASP A 16 -5.40 -25.46 6.13
CA ASP A 16 -4.21 -25.94 6.86
C ASP A 16 -2.92 -25.14 6.57
N MET A 17 -3.03 -23.81 6.50
CA MET A 17 -1.88 -22.93 6.31
C MET A 17 -0.82 -23.15 7.39
N ILE A 18 0.46 -23.08 7.05
CA ILE A 18 1.56 -23.24 8.01
C ILE A 18 2.09 -21.87 8.45
N TYR A 19 2.26 -21.68 9.75
CA TYR A 19 2.78 -20.44 10.34
C TYR A 19 3.31 -20.69 11.76
N ASP A 20 4.13 -19.76 12.25
CA ASP A 20 4.70 -19.81 13.60
C ASP A 20 3.71 -19.28 14.64
N VAL A 21 3.35 -20.13 15.59
CA VAL A 21 2.50 -19.77 16.73
C VAL A 21 3.30 -19.71 18.01
N SER A 22 2.96 -18.75 18.87
CA SER A 22 3.51 -18.70 20.22
C SER A 22 3.02 -19.88 21.05
N VAL A 23 3.94 -20.58 21.71
CA VAL A 23 3.67 -21.73 22.57
C VAL A 23 4.20 -21.50 23.98
N SER A 24 3.49 -22.04 24.97
CA SER A 24 3.89 -21.90 26.37
C SER A 24 5.18 -22.67 26.66
N GLN A 25 6.08 -22.02 27.38
CA GLN A 25 7.27 -22.64 27.96
C GLN A 25 7.10 -22.73 29.48
N PRO A 26 7.30 -23.91 30.11
CA PRO A 26 7.51 -25.26 29.55
C PRO A 26 6.21 -25.92 29.04
N PRO A 27 6.27 -26.97 28.19
CA PRO A 27 7.43 -27.82 27.85
C PRO A 27 8.16 -27.46 26.54
N ALA A 28 7.73 -26.43 25.81
CA ALA A 28 8.37 -26.08 24.53
C ALA A 28 9.78 -25.49 24.73
N ILE A 29 10.76 -25.94 23.92
CA ILE A 29 12.16 -25.46 23.96
C ILE A 29 12.27 -24.03 23.42
N HIS A 30 11.39 -23.66 22.49
CA HIS A 30 11.23 -22.30 21.96
C HIS A 30 9.85 -21.76 22.29
N ASP A 31 9.72 -20.44 22.35
CA ASP A 31 8.47 -19.73 22.56
C ASP A 31 7.57 -19.70 21.31
N GLN A 32 8.05 -20.25 20.18
CA GLN A 32 7.31 -20.41 18.93
C GLN A 32 7.48 -21.81 18.31
N THR A 33 6.45 -22.30 17.62
CA THR A 33 6.49 -23.52 16.80
C THR A 33 5.69 -23.34 15.52
N SER A 34 6.13 -23.97 14.42
CA SER A 34 5.35 -23.98 13.17
C SER A 34 4.24 -25.02 13.26
N ALA A 35 3.00 -24.59 13.07
CA ALA A 35 1.82 -25.47 13.08
C ALA A 35 0.91 -25.16 11.89
N ASN A 36 -0.03 -26.04 11.58
CA ASN A 36 -1.16 -25.70 10.70
C ASN A 36 -2.10 -24.78 11.47
N VAL A 37 -2.31 -23.54 11.02
CA VAL A 37 -2.69 -22.38 11.83
C VAL A 37 -4.07 -21.84 11.52
N GLY A 38 -4.72 -22.39 10.51
CA GLY A 38 -6.05 -21.95 10.12
C GLY A 38 -6.28 -21.95 8.63
N ASN A 39 -7.47 -21.49 8.27
CA ASN A 39 -7.95 -21.47 6.89
C ASN A 39 -8.15 -20.02 6.45
N MET A 40 -7.83 -19.72 5.19
CA MET A 40 -8.12 -18.44 4.54
C MET A 40 -8.96 -18.62 3.29
N GLU A 41 -9.75 -17.61 2.98
CA GLU A 41 -10.52 -17.53 1.74
C GLU A 41 -10.15 -16.26 0.99
N ASN A 42 -9.74 -16.39 -0.27
CA ASN A 42 -9.46 -15.28 -1.17
C ASN A 42 -10.56 -15.23 -2.23
N LYS A 43 -11.20 -14.08 -2.36
CA LYS A 43 -12.15 -13.78 -3.44
C LYS A 43 -11.65 -12.57 -4.20
N GLY A 44 -11.72 -12.65 -5.52
CA GLY A 44 -11.31 -11.52 -6.33
C GLY A 44 -11.83 -11.57 -7.74
N TYR A 45 -11.49 -10.52 -8.46
CA TYR A 45 -11.83 -10.34 -9.85
C TYR A 45 -10.62 -9.78 -10.59
N GLU A 46 -10.53 -10.13 -11.87
CA GLU A 46 -9.56 -9.59 -12.80
C GLU A 46 -10.31 -9.18 -14.06
N PHE A 47 -10.00 -7.99 -14.56
CA PHE A 47 -10.55 -7.42 -15.77
C PHE A 47 -9.40 -6.97 -16.65
N GLU A 48 -9.44 -7.35 -17.91
CA GLU A 48 -8.52 -6.90 -18.94
C GLU A 48 -9.32 -6.40 -20.14
N LEU A 49 -8.93 -5.25 -20.67
CA LEU A 49 -9.47 -4.68 -21.89
C LEU A 49 -8.34 -4.10 -22.72
N ASN A 50 -8.18 -4.57 -23.95
CA ASN A 50 -7.25 -4.01 -24.92
C ASN A 50 -8.02 -3.52 -26.14
N TRP A 51 -7.76 -2.29 -26.53
CA TRP A 51 -8.40 -1.62 -27.64
C TRP A 51 -7.36 -0.99 -28.58
N THR A 52 -7.34 -1.46 -29.82
CA THR A 52 -6.68 -0.77 -30.93
C THR A 52 -7.62 0.30 -31.47
N ALA A 53 -7.58 1.47 -30.85
CA ALA A 53 -8.40 2.62 -31.18
C ALA A 53 -8.14 3.13 -32.61
N VAL A 54 -6.86 3.13 -33.03
CA VAL A 54 -6.48 3.54 -34.38
C VAL A 54 -5.51 2.53 -34.99
N LYS A 55 -5.74 2.21 -36.26
CA LYS A 55 -4.88 1.35 -37.07
C LYS A 55 -4.98 1.73 -38.54
N ASN A 56 -3.97 2.43 -39.04
CA ASN A 56 -3.73 2.70 -40.46
C ASN A 56 -2.21 2.67 -40.73
N SER A 57 -1.76 3.02 -41.95
CA SER A 57 -0.36 2.84 -42.37
C SER A 57 0.64 3.66 -41.56
N ASP A 58 0.23 4.85 -41.15
CA ASP A 58 1.11 5.85 -40.55
C ASP A 58 0.87 6.02 -39.06
N TRP A 59 -0.27 5.55 -38.54
CA TRP A 59 -0.66 5.73 -37.15
C TRP A 59 -1.30 4.49 -36.57
N SER A 60 -0.78 4.09 -35.42
CA SER A 60 -1.38 3.08 -34.55
C SER A 60 -1.53 3.67 -33.16
N TYR A 61 -2.69 3.47 -32.55
CA TYR A 61 -2.90 3.73 -31.13
C TYR A 61 -3.60 2.53 -30.52
N THR A 62 -2.93 1.90 -29.56
CA THR A 62 -3.48 0.84 -28.73
C THR A 62 -3.45 1.27 -27.27
N THR A 63 -4.56 1.07 -26.58
CA THR A 63 -4.70 1.33 -25.15
C THR A 63 -5.20 0.07 -24.46
N GLY A 64 -4.67 -0.21 -23.28
CA GLY A 64 -4.99 -1.39 -22.49
C GLY A 64 -5.26 -1.01 -21.04
N LEU A 65 -6.33 -1.55 -20.47
CA LEU A 65 -6.70 -1.38 -19.08
C LEU A 65 -6.71 -2.75 -18.41
N ILE A 66 -6.00 -2.89 -17.30
CA ILE A 66 -6.03 -4.07 -16.45
C ILE A 66 -6.47 -3.61 -15.07
N ALA A 67 -7.53 -4.21 -14.53
CA ALA A 67 -8.00 -3.93 -13.19
C ALA A 67 -8.13 -5.23 -12.40
N SER A 68 -7.73 -5.24 -11.14
CA SER A 68 -7.93 -6.37 -10.25
C SER A 68 -8.31 -5.92 -8.85
N GLY A 69 -9.01 -6.80 -8.14
CA GLY A 69 -9.31 -6.61 -6.72
C GLY A 69 -9.30 -7.96 -6.02
N ASN A 70 -8.75 -8.01 -4.82
CA ASN A 70 -8.73 -9.22 -4.00
C ASN A 70 -9.10 -8.90 -2.56
N ARG A 71 -9.94 -9.73 -1.98
CA ARG A 71 -10.31 -9.72 -0.57
C ARG A 71 -9.93 -11.06 0.03
N THR A 72 -9.09 -11.03 1.06
CA THR A 72 -8.68 -12.22 1.81
C THR A 72 -9.31 -12.18 3.19
N THR A 73 -10.08 -13.21 3.55
CA THR A 73 -10.74 -13.33 4.85
C THR A 73 -10.13 -14.50 5.62
N LEU A 74 -9.80 -14.26 6.89
CA LEU A 74 -9.36 -15.31 7.80
C LEU A 74 -10.59 -16.08 8.29
N ILE A 75 -10.64 -17.39 8.06
CA ILE A 75 -11.83 -18.21 8.39
C ILE A 75 -11.72 -18.84 9.77
N THR A 76 -10.55 -19.38 10.09
CA THR A 76 -10.26 -19.99 11.39
C THR A 76 -8.83 -19.70 11.78
N LEU A 77 -8.58 -19.76 13.09
CA LEU A 77 -7.25 -19.96 13.66
C LEU A 77 -7.23 -21.34 14.34
N SER A 78 -6.12 -22.04 14.25
CA SER A 78 -5.95 -23.33 14.93
C SER A 78 -5.32 -23.14 16.32
N GLY A 79 -5.09 -24.25 17.03
CA GLY A 79 -4.39 -24.22 18.32
C GLY A 79 -5.19 -23.58 19.47
N GLY A 80 -6.52 -23.43 19.30
CA GLY A 80 -7.40 -22.86 20.32
C GLY A 80 -7.26 -21.35 20.51
N GLN A 81 -6.50 -20.66 19.66
CA GLN A 81 -6.35 -19.21 19.71
C GLN A 81 -7.59 -18.52 19.14
N ALA A 82 -8.16 -17.57 19.90
CA ALA A 82 -9.27 -16.75 19.42
C ALA A 82 -8.79 -15.68 18.42
N PHE A 83 -7.55 -15.19 18.56
CA PHE A 83 -6.95 -14.16 17.72
C PHE A 83 -5.42 -14.13 17.88
N VAL A 84 -4.74 -13.42 16.98
CA VAL A 84 -3.29 -13.13 17.07
C VAL A 84 -3.04 -11.66 16.80
N ASP A 85 -2.43 -10.94 17.74
CA ASP A 85 -2.00 -9.56 17.53
C ASP A 85 -0.69 -9.50 16.75
N ARG A 86 -0.62 -8.57 15.80
CA ARG A 86 0.55 -8.32 14.94
C ARG A 86 0.86 -6.83 14.86
N LYS A 87 1.98 -6.50 14.20
CA LYS A 87 2.53 -5.14 14.10
C LYS A 87 2.57 -4.44 15.46
N VAL A 88 3.37 -4.96 16.38
CA VAL A 88 3.67 -4.29 17.64
C VAL A 88 4.58 -3.10 17.36
N MET A 89 4.17 -1.92 17.78
CA MET A 89 4.95 -0.71 17.59
C MET A 89 6.27 -0.80 18.39
N PRO A 90 7.43 -0.42 17.83
CA PRO A 90 8.71 -0.56 18.50
C PRO A 90 8.83 0.32 19.75
N ALA A 91 9.62 -0.17 20.71
CA ALA A 91 10.09 0.58 21.87
C ALA A 91 11.12 1.67 21.46
N PRO A 92 11.38 2.70 22.30
CA PRO A 92 10.73 3.01 23.58
C PRO A 92 9.33 3.63 23.44
N GLY A 93 8.49 3.42 24.46
CA GLY A 93 7.12 3.94 24.50
C GLY A 93 6.22 3.33 23.43
N SER A 94 6.21 2.00 23.33
CA SER A 94 5.32 1.27 22.42
C SER A 94 3.85 1.49 22.82
N PRO A 95 3.00 2.01 21.93
CA PRO A 95 1.56 2.13 22.18
C PRO A 95 0.78 0.83 21.94
N GLY A 96 1.47 -0.31 21.70
CA GLY A 96 0.87 -1.63 21.47
C GLY A 96 0.80 -2.05 20.00
N SER A 97 -0.04 -3.05 19.71
CA SER A 97 -0.28 -3.59 18.37
C SER A 97 -1.34 -2.79 17.60
N ALA A 98 -1.19 -2.71 16.27
CA ALA A 98 -2.14 -2.08 15.36
C ALA A 98 -2.87 -3.06 14.42
N VAL A 99 -2.55 -4.35 14.49
CA VAL A 99 -3.20 -5.40 13.68
C VAL A 99 -3.63 -6.54 14.60
N ARG A 100 -4.81 -7.09 14.33
CA ARG A 100 -5.31 -8.31 14.96
C ARG A 100 -5.82 -9.25 13.88
N LEU A 101 -5.27 -10.45 13.83
CA LEU A 101 -5.82 -11.56 13.05
C LEU A 101 -6.98 -12.16 13.84
N TYR A 102 -8.19 -12.08 13.30
CA TYR A 102 -9.41 -12.53 13.95
C TYR A 102 -10.27 -13.33 12.96
N PRO A 103 -10.72 -14.54 13.28
CA PRO A 103 -11.61 -15.31 12.42
C PRO A 103 -12.88 -14.53 12.06
N GLY A 104 -13.21 -14.48 10.77
CA GLY A 104 -14.31 -13.70 10.20
C GLY A 104 -13.91 -12.31 9.71
N GLU A 105 -12.70 -11.84 10.02
CA GLU A 105 -12.19 -10.54 9.57
C GLU A 105 -11.28 -10.65 8.35
N ASP A 106 -11.22 -9.57 7.57
CA ASP A 106 -10.34 -9.49 6.42
C ASP A 106 -8.89 -9.20 6.82
N ILE A 107 -7.96 -9.80 6.09
CA ILE A 107 -6.54 -9.43 6.15
C ILE A 107 -6.38 -8.00 5.62
N GLY A 108 -5.53 -7.23 6.31
CA GLY A 108 -5.26 -5.82 6.01
C GLY A 108 -6.15 -4.82 6.75
N ARG A 109 -7.11 -5.27 7.57
CA ARG A 109 -7.82 -4.37 8.49
C ARG A 109 -6.92 -3.98 9.66
N PHE A 110 -7.01 -2.72 10.08
CA PHE A 110 -6.30 -2.21 11.25
C PHE A 110 -7.15 -2.42 12.50
N PHE A 111 -6.54 -2.83 13.61
CA PHE A 111 -7.22 -3.00 14.89
C PHE A 111 -6.72 -1.95 15.88
N VAL A 112 -7.46 -0.85 16.00
CA VAL A 112 -6.99 0.41 16.62
C VAL A 112 -8.07 1.07 17.45
N TRP A 113 -7.71 2.02 18.32
CA TRP A 113 -8.68 2.86 19.01
C TRP A 113 -9.22 3.95 18.07
N ARG A 114 -10.47 4.36 18.26
CA ARG A 114 -11.05 5.50 17.53
C ARG A 114 -10.65 6.81 18.22
N PHE A 115 -10.07 7.72 17.47
CA PHE A 115 -9.68 9.03 17.93
C PHE A 115 -10.90 9.94 18.11
N ALA A 116 -11.01 10.57 19.27
CA ALA A 116 -12.10 11.48 19.65
C ALA A 116 -11.64 12.94 19.73
N GLY A 117 -10.44 13.26 19.26
CA GLY A 117 -9.86 14.59 19.35
C GLY A 117 -8.80 14.71 20.45
N PHE A 118 -8.40 15.94 20.73
CA PHE A 118 -7.53 16.27 21.85
C PHE A 118 -8.35 16.99 22.93
N SER A 119 -8.05 16.73 24.21
CA SER A 119 -8.61 17.52 25.31
C SER A 119 -8.06 18.94 25.29
N GLU A 120 -8.65 19.86 26.06
CA GLU A 120 -8.13 21.23 26.21
C GLU A 120 -6.67 21.26 26.72
N ALA A 121 -6.29 20.27 27.53
CA ALA A 121 -4.92 20.11 28.02
C ALA A 121 -3.96 19.52 26.96
N GLY A 122 -4.46 19.12 25.79
CA GLY A 122 -3.66 18.52 24.72
C GLY A 122 -3.44 17.01 24.83
N ASN A 123 -4.24 16.31 25.66
CA ASN A 123 -4.16 14.86 25.79
C ASN A 123 -5.00 14.17 24.71
N TRP A 124 -4.65 12.94 24.36
CA TRP A 124 -5.46 12.12 23.47
C TRP A 124 -6.82 11.80 24.10
N MET A 125 -7.88 12.02 23.34
CA MET A 125 -9.22 11.52 23.64
C MET A 125 -9.52 10.36 22.71
N LEU A 126 -10.03 9.26 23.27
CA LEU A 126 -10.40 8.06 22.51
C LEU A 126 -11.85 7.70 22.80
N TYR A 127 -12.51 7.02 21.88
CA TYR A 127 -13.82 6.42 22.15
C TYR A 127 -13.68 5.05 22.79
N ASP A 128 -14.49 4.78 23.82
CA ASP A 128 -14.71 3.44 24.33
C ASP A 128 -15.60 2.60 23.40
N LYS A 129 -15.82 1.33 23.75
CA LYS A 129 -16.73 0.43 23.02
C LYS A 129 -18.16 0.96 22.93
N GLY A 130 -18.62 1.71 23.94
CA GLY A 130 -19.94 2.34 23.98
C GLY A 130 -20.04 3.62 23.15
N GLY A 131 -18.92 4.14 22.64
CA GLY A 131 -18.87 5.40 21.90
C GLY A 131 -18.71 6.65 22.77
N ASN A 132 -18.38 6.50 24.06
CA ASN A 132 -18.09 7.63 24.93
C ASN A 132 -16.62 8.03 24.81
N ALA A 133 -16.35 9.33 24.67
CA ALA A 133 -15.00 9.84 24.65
C ALA A 133 -14.40 9.84 26.07
N PHE A 134 -13.16 9.40 26.21
CA PHE A 134 -12.40 9.46 27.46
C PHE A 134 -10.98 9.98 27.24
N ASP A 135 -10.45 10.67 28.24
CA ASP A 135 -9.06 11.12 28.26
C ASP A 135 -8.15 9.96 28.70
N VAL A 136 -7.13 9.65 27.89
CA VAL A 136 -6.19 8.54 28.17
C VAL A 136 -5.42 8.70 29.48
N THR A 137 -5.35 9.92 30.03
CA THR A 137 -4.71 10.20 31.32
C THR A 137 -5.63 9.96 32.51
N LYS A 138 -6.95 9.87 32.29
CA LYS A 138 -7.97 9.72 33.34
C LYS A 138 -8.57 8.31 33.42
N ARG A 139 -8.51 7.54 32.32
CA ARG A 139 -9.01 6.17 32.24
C ARG A 139 -8.01 5.32 31.46
N SER A 140 -7.65 4.18 32.03
CA SER A 140 -6.84 3.17 31.33
C SER A 140 -7.55 2.65 30.08
N LYS A 141 -6.81 2.59 28.97
CA LYS A 141 -7.26 2.00 27.71
C LYS A 141 -7.47 0.50 27.88
N ARG A 142 -8.47 -0.04 27.20
CA ARG A 142 -8.74 -1.49 27.16
C ARG A 142 -8.77 -1.97 25.72
N ASP A 143 -8.37 -3.21 25.51
CA ASP A 143 -8.39 -3.84 24.19
C ASP A 143 -9.80 -3.98 23.62
N GLU A 144 -10.81 -4.13 24.48
CA GLU A 144 -12.22 -4.17 24.09
C GLU A 144 -12.74 -2.85 23.49
N ASP A 145 -12.02 -1.74 23.69
CA ASP A 145 -12.35 -0.43 23.12
C ASP A 145 -11.85 -0.27 21.67
N LYS A 146 -10.96 -1.17 21.20
CA LYS A 146 -10.46 -1.15 19.82
C LYS A 146 -11.49 -1.68 18.85
N VAL A 147 -11.37 -1.25 17.59
CA VAL A 147 -12.24 -1.65 16.49
C VAL A 147 -11.43 -1.96 15.24
N PHE A 148 -11.99 -2.80 14.36
CA PHE A 148 -11.45 -3.00 13.02
C PHE A 148 -11.80 -1.81 12.12
N MET A 149 -10.79 -1.16 11.55
CA MET A 149 -10.92 0.08 10.77
C MET A 149 -10.12 -0.02 9.48
N GLY A 150 -10.64 0.62 8.42
CA GLY A 150 -10.00 0.69 7.10
C GLY A 150 -9.64 -0.67 6.49
N ASN A 151 -8.90 -0.61 5.39
CA ASN A 151 -8.23 -1.77 4.80
C ASN A 151 -6.98 -1.34 4.02
N ALA A 152 -5.85 -1.97 4.31
CA ALA A 152 -4.58 -1.80 3.61
C ALA A 152 -4.60 -2.31 2.16
N ILE A 153 -5.45 -3.30 1.87
CA ILE A 153 -5.54 -3.92 0.55
C ILE A 153 -6.41 -3.05 -0.38
N PRO A 154 -5.89 -2.60 -1.53
CA PRO A 154 -6.68 -1.82 -2.50
C PRO A 154 -7.92 -2.57 -2.96
N ALA A 155 -9.05 -1.85 -2.99
CA ALA A 155 -10.29 -2.37 -3.56
C ALA A 155 -10.15 -2.58 -5.08
N VAL A 156 -9.36 -1.71 -5.73
CA VAL A 156 -9.00 -1.82 -7.14
C VAL A 156 -7.52 -1.48 -7.31
N MET A 157 -6.77 -2.39 -7.93
CA MET A 157 -5.46 -2.13 -8.52
C MET A 157 -5.67 -1.98 -10.03
N LEU A 158 -5.22 -0.87 -10.60
CA LEU A 158 -5.45 -0.49 -11.99
C LEU A 158 -4.11 -0.26 -12.68
N SER A 159 -3.97 -0.76 -13.90
CA SER A 159 -2.88 -0.49 -14.81
C SER A 159 -3.44 0.00 -16.14
N TRP A 160 -2.90 1.10 -16.65
CA TRP A 160 -3.29 1.72 -17.91
C TRP A 160 -2.08 1.87 -18.83
N ASN A 161 -2.09 1.06 -19.89
CA ASN A 161 -1.06 0.97 -20.91
C ASN A 161 -1.48 1.78 -22.14
N ASN A 162 -0.60 2.60 -22.68
CA ASN A 162 -0.81 3.30 -23.95
C ASN A 162 0.40 3.09 -24.85
N SER A 163 0.16 2.68 -26.09
CA SER A 163 1.18 2.53 -27.13
C SER A 163 0.72 3.26 -28.38
N ILE A 164 1.50 4.26 -28.78
CA ILE A 164 1.25 5.11 -29.93
C ILE A 164 2.44 4.96 -30.88
N THR A 165 2.16 4.70 -32.15
CA THR A 165 3.16 4.77 -33.21
C THR A 165 2.68 5.76 -34.24
N TRP A 166 3.52 6.71 -34.60
CA TRP A 166 3.23 7.68 -35.65
C TRP A 166 4.43 7.82 -36.58
N LYS A 167 4.31 7.26 -37.79
CA LYS A 167 5.40 7.11 -38.76
C LYS A 167 6.61 6.47 -38.09
N ASN A 168 7.69 7.23 -37.96
CA ASN A 168 8.96 6.82 -37.39
C ASN A 168 9.05 7.03 -35.86
N PHE A 169 8.03 7.64 -35.25
CA PHE A 169 7.97 7.86 -33.81
C PHE A 169 7.20 6.75 -33.11
N ASP A 170 7.68 6.36 -31.93
CA ASP A 170 6.99 5.47 -31.01
C ASP A 170 6.93 6.08 -29.61
N VAL A 171 5.78 5.96 -28.95
CA VAL A 171 5.54 6.43 -27.59
C VAL A 171 4.86 5.31 -26.83
N SER A 172 5.36 5.01 -25.63
CA SER A 172 4.62 4.17 -24.68
C SER A 172 4.52 4.84 -23.32
N VAL A 173 3.34 4.77 -22.73
CA VAL A 173 3.03 5.32 -21.40
C VAL A 173 2.47 4.20 -20.55
N TYR A 174 3.08 3.97 -19.39
CA TYR A 174 2.62 3.04 -18.39
C TYR A 174 2.23 3.80 -17.12
N MET A 175 0.95 3.69 -16.76
CA MET A 175 0.40 4.28 -15.54
C MET A 175 -0.25 3.20 -14.70
N ARG A 176 -0.24 3.39 -13.38
CA ARG A 176 -0.97 2.54 -12.44
C ARG A 176 -1.57 3.32 -11.28
N SER A 177 -2.57 2.73 -10.65
CA SER A 177 -3.27 3.30 -9.52
C SER A 177 -3.70 2.21 -8.55
N TRP A 178 -3.61 2.49 -7.25
CA TRP A 178 -4.31 1.74 -6.22
C TRP A 178 -5.42 2.62 -5.67
N ILE A 179 -6.64 2.09 -5.61
CA ILE A 179 -7.84 2.83 -5.27
C ILE A 179 -8.54 2.15 -4.09
N GLY A 180 -8.96 2.96 -3.12
CA GLY A 180 -9.80 2.51 -2.01
C GLY A 180 -9.07 1.79 -0.87
N HIS A 181 -7.77 2.03 -0.66
CA HIS A 181 -7.05 1.57 0.53
C HIS A 181 -6.70 2.69 1.52
N ASP A 182 -6.40 2.27 2.73
CA ASP A 182 -5.90 3.08 3.84
C ASP A 182 -4.43 2.74 4.13
N VAL A 183 -3.66 3.76 4.47
CA VAL A 183 -2.25 3.66 4.86
C VAL A 183 -2.10 4.16 6.27
N TYR A 184 -1.44 3.38 7.13
CA TYR A 184 -1.08 3.79 8.47
C TYR A 184 0.29 4.49 8.44
N ASN A 185 0.27 5.81 8.67
CA ASN A 185 1.43 6.68 8.50
C ASN A 185 2.32 6.69 9.76
N LEU A 186 3.27 5.76 9.85
CA LEU A 186 4.17 5.69 11.01
C LEU A 186 5.17 6.84 11.02
N VAL A 187 5.55 7.39 9.86
CA VAL A 187 6.39 8.59 9.77
C VAL A 187 5.72 9.74 10.52
N ASN A 188 4.43 9.98 10.25
CA ASN A 188 3.65 11.00 10.94
C ASN A 188 3.49 10.66 12.43
N MET A 189 3.14 9.41 12.78
CA MET A 189 2.97 9.01 14.18
C MET A 189 4.23 9.22 15.04
N TYR A 190 5.43 8.94 14.49
CA TYR A 190 6.68 8.97 15.24
C TYR A 190 7.45 10.29 15.14
N TYR A 191 7.21 11.11 14.12
CA TYR A 191 7.99 12.33 13.88
C TYR A 191 7.17 13.60 13.83
N SER A 192 5.85 13.56 14.04
CA SER A 192 5.02 14.78 14.02
C SER A 192 4.60 15.30 15.40
N LEU A 193 5.01 14.67 16.50
CA LEU A 193 4.65 15.12 17.84
C LEU A 193 5.78 15.96 18.48
N PRO A 194 5.46 16.99 19.28
CA PRO A 194 6.45 17.92 19.84
C PRO A 194 7.33 17.32 20.95
N ASN A 195 6.95 16.16 21.49
CA ASN A 195 7.71 15.46 22.54
C ASN A 195 8.91 14.67 21.98
N VAL A 196 9.04 14.55 20.66
CA VAL A 196 10.16 13.89 19.99
C VAL A 196 11.37 14.84 19.97
N ARG A 197 12.47 14.44 20.62
CA ARG A 197 13.67 15.28 20.79
C ARG A 197 14.93 14.61 20.24
N GLY A 198 15.96 15.41 19.96
CA GLY A 198 17.29 14.92 19.58
C GLY A 198 17.42 14.42 18.14
N GLN A 199 16.40 14.64 17.30
CA GLN A 199 16.37 14.23 15.90
C GLN A 199 15.49 15.17 15.07
N ASN A 200 15.58 15.03 13.75
CA ASN A 200 14.72 15.76 12.83
C ASN A 200 13.27 15.29 12.97
N VAL A 201 12.34 16.25 12.98
CA VAL A 201 10.89 16.02 13.09
C VAL A 201 10.16 16.70 11.94
N LEU A 202 8.93 16.25 11.67
CA LEU A 202 8.05 16.88 10.69
C LEU A 202 7.64 18.27 11.16
N ARG A 203 7.37 19.16 10.20
CA ARG A 203 6.85 20.51 10.48
C ARG A 203 5.58 20.49 11.34
N ASP A 204 4.78 19.45 11.20
CA ASP A 204 3.54 19.24 11.95
C ASP A 204 3.74 19.20 13.47
N ALA A 205 4.93 18.86 13.96
CA ALA A 205 5.28 18.93 15.39
C ALA A 205 5.16 20.35 15.97
N TYR A 206 5.44 21.37 15.16
CA TYR A 206 5.41 22.77 15.58
C TYR A 206 4.21 23.55 15.02
N SER A 207 3.44 22.95 14.10
CA SER A 207 2.21 23.53 13.56
C SER A 207 0.98 22.79 14.10
N LYS A 208 0.54 21.72 13.43
CA LYS A 208 -0.68 20.97 13.69
C LYS A 208 -0.72 20.37 15.10
N HIS A 209 0.40 19.86 15.58
CA HIS A 209 0.50 19.13 16.85
C HIS A 209 1.19 19.93 17.96
N ARG A 210 1.40 21.24 17.79
CA ARG A 210 2.14 22.09 18.76
C ARG A 210 1.59 22.03 20.19
N ASN A 211 0.29 21.80 20.32
CA ASN A 211 -0.43 21.75 21.60
C ASN A 211 -0.64 20.33 22.13
N VAL A 212 -0.21 19.30 21.39
CA VAL A 212 -0.30 17.92 21.87
C VAL A 212 0.71 17.72 22.99
N ARG A 213 0.29 17.11 24.10
CA ARG A 213 1.11 16.88 25.30
C ARG A 213 1.30 15.40 25.61
N GLY A 214 0.42 14.53 25.12
CA GLY A 214 0.51 13.08 25.31
C GLY A 214 1.45 12.39 24.32
N GLU A 215 1.87 11.17 24.69
CA GLU A 215 2.61 10.26 23.81
C GLU A 215 1.74 9.78 22.62
N LYS A 216 2.39 9.27 21.57
CA LYS A 216 1.71 8.68 20.40
C LYS A 216 0.79 7.53 20.80
N GLU A 217 -0.37 7.45 20.16
CA GLU A 217 -1.40 6.42 20.41
C GLU A 217 -1.72 5.61 19.14
N VAL A 218 -1.99 4.30 19.27
CA VAL A 218 -2.44 3.46 18.14
C VAL A 218 -3.90 3.77 17.80
N THR A 219 -4.10 4.70 16.87
CA THR A 219 -5.44 5.22 16.53
C THR A 219 -5.62 5.40 15.04
N ASP A 220 -6.86 5.51 14.62
CA ASP A 220 -7.23 5.89 13.25
C ASP A 220 -6.81 7.30 12.85
N TYR A 221 -6.36 8.15 13.77
CA TYR A 221 -5.83 9.48 13.47
C TYR A 221 -4.63 9.45 12.51
N TRP A 222 -3.85 8.38 12.56
CA TRP A 222 -2.67 8.16 11.71
C TRP A 222 -3.00 7.42 10.41
N MET A 223 -4.25 7.03 10.22
CA MET A 223 -4.71 6.39 9.00
C MET A 223 -5.10 7.44 7.98
N GLU A 224 -4.59 7.31 6.76
CA GLU A 224 -4.86 8.22 5.66
C GLU A 224 -5.26 7.44 4.40
N LYS A 225 -6.06 8.04 3.53
CA LYS A 225 -6.41 7.44 2.25
C LYS A 225 -5.18 7.37 1.35
N GLY A 226 -4.82 6.15 0.92
CA GLY A 226 -3.64 5.89 0.12
C GLY A 226 -3.86 5.98 -1.39
N THR A 227 -5.04 6.37 -1.87
CA THR A 227 -5.31 6.37 -3.32
C THR A 227 -4.33 7.26 -4.09
N PHE A 228 -3.77 6.73 -5.18
CA PHE A 228 -2.79 7.44 -6.00
C PHE A 228 -2.90 7.10 -7.48
N LEU A 229 -2.38 7.98 -8.34
CA LEU A 229 -2.07 7.69 -9.76
C LEU A 229 -0.58 7.91 -9.99
N LYS A 230 0.11 6.91 -10.51
CA LYS A 230 1.56 6.94 -10.77
C LYS A 230 1.83 6.70 -12.25
N MET A 231 2.76 7.47 -12.82
CA MET A 231 3.36 7.16 -14.12
C MET A 231 4.68 6.41 -13.89
N ASP A 232 4.64 5.10 -14.06
CA ASP A 232 5.79 4.23 -13.85
C ASP A 232 6.81 4.33 -14.98
N ALA A 233 6.34 4.50 -16.22
CA ALA A 233 7.23 4.61 -17.37
C ALA A 233 6.66 5.48 -18.49
N LEU A 234 7.53 6.28 -19.08
CA LEU A 234 7.32 6.98 -20.34
C LEU A 234 8.50 6.65 -21.25
N ASN A 235 8.24 6.03 -22.40
CA ASN A 235 9.25 5.80 -23.43
C ASN A 235 8.90 6.60 -24.69
N LEU A 236 9.91 7.27 -25.24
CA LEU A 236 9.83 8.01 -26.49
C LEU A 236 10.93 7.48 -27.40
N GLY A 237 10.59 7.11 -28.62
CA GLY A 237 11.53 6.56 -29.60
C GLY A 237 11.35 7.19 -30.96
N TYR A 238 12.46 7.26 -31.70
CA TYR A 238 12.48 7.59 -33.11
C TYR A 238 13.37 6.62 -33.86
N THR A 239 12.80 5.94 -34.86
CA THR A 239 13.50 4.98 -35.70
C THR A 239 13.81 5.61 -37.05
N PHE A 240 15.08 5.81 -37.37
CA PHE A 240 15.51 6.44 -38.61
C PHE A 240 15.22 5.53 -39.82
N SER A 241 14.91 6.14 -40.96
CA SER A 241 14.82 5.40 -42.22
C SER A 241 16.19 4.79 -42.58
N PRO A 242 16.28 3.50 -42.96
CA PRO A 242 17.56 2.86 -43.30
C PRO A 242 18.38 3.61 -44.35
N LYS A 243 17.70 4.32 -45.27
CA LYS A 243 18.37 5.13 -46.30
C LYS A 243 19.17 6.30 -45.72
N MET A 244 18.77 6.83 -44.57
CA MET A 244 19.38 8.00 -43.93
C MET A 244 20.58 7.66 -43.04
N VAL A 245 20.75 6.37 -42.69
CA VAL A 245 21.72 5.94 -41.67
C VAL A 245 22.74 4.92 -42.20
N LYS A 246 22.94 4.84 -43.52
CA LYS A 246 24.03 4.03 -44.08
C LYS A 246 25.38 4.47 -43.47
N PRO A 247 26.27 3.55 -43.10
CA PRO A 247 26.28 2.12 -43.40
C PRO A 247 25.41 1.22 -42.50
N PHE A 248 24.75 1.75 -41.48
CA PHE A 248 23.90 0.95 -40.59
C PHE A 248 22.62 0.47 -41.30
N LYS A 249 22.17 -0.75 -41.00
CA LYS A 249 20.87 -1.30 -41.46
C LYS A 249 19.69 -0.68 -40.72
N GLY A 250 19.90 -0.17 -39.51
CA GLY A 250 18.88 0.47 -38.70
C GLY A 250 19.47 1.25 -37.55
N LEU A 251 18.82 2.35 -37.19
CA LEU A 251 19.19 3.18 -36.05
C LEU A 251 17.92 3.65 -35.34
N ARG A 252 17.87 3.52 -34.02
CA ARG A 252 16.80 4.07 -33.17
C ARG A 252 17.41 4.83 -32.01
N LEU A 253 16.97 6.07 -31.83
CA LEU A 253 17.25 6.86 -30.64
C LEU A 253 16.02 6.78 -29.74
N TYR A 254 16.21 6.59 -28.44
CA TYR A 254 15.11 6.57 -27.49
C TYR A 254 15.47 7.19 -26.16
N ALA A 255 14.45 7.72 -25.49
CA ALA A 255 14.52 8.20 -24.13
C ALA A 255 13.46 7.51 -23.29
N THR A 256 13.84 7.11 -22.08
CA THR A 256 12.97 6.48 -21.09
C THR A 256 13.02 7.27 -19.80
N ALA A 257 11.87 7.59 -19.25
CA ALA A 257 11.73 8.08 -17.88
C ALA A 257 10.96 7.05 -17.05
N ARG A 258 11.45 6.74 -15.85
CA ARG A 258 10.79 5.85 -14.88
C ARG A 258 10.47 6.56 -13.58
N ASP A 259 9.37 6.14 -12.96
CA ASP A 259 8.85 6.66 -11.69
C ASP A 259 8.61 8.19 -11.74
N LEU A 260 8.09 8.68 -12.88
CA LEU A 260 8.12 10.11 -13.24
C LEU A 260 7.35 10.98 -12.24
N PHE A 261 6.15 10.57 -11.85
CA PHE A 261 5.36 11.26 -10.82
C PHE A 261 4.36 10.32 -10.13
N VAL A 262 3.93 10.74 -8.93
CA VAL A 262 2.82 10.17 -8.17
C VAL A 262 1.87 11.32 -7.81
N LEU A 263 0.60 11.19 -8.16
CA LEU A 263 -0.47 12.09 -7.76
C LEU A 263 -1.25 11.42 -6.63
N THR A 264 -1.25 12.01 -5.45
CA THR A 264 -1.97 11.50 -4.28
C THR A 264 -2.37 12.64 -3.34
N LYS A 265 -3.34 12.37 -2.48
CA LYS A 265 -3.69 13.24 -1.34
C LYS A 265 -3.04 12.76 -0.03
N TYR A 266 -2.39 11.60 -0.04
CA TYR A 266 -1.64 11.06 1.09
C TYR A 266 -0.52 12.04 1.48
N LYS A 267 -0.34 12.30 2.78
CA LYS A 267 0.63 13.30 3.28
C LYS A 267 1.99 12.72 3.66
N GLY A 268 2.13 11.41 3.68
CA GLY A 268 3.42 10.74 3.89
C GLY A 268 4.33 10.79 2.66
N LEU A 269 5.35 9.94 2.64
CA LEU A 269 6.38 9.92 1.61
C LEU A 269 5.90 9.19 0.34
N ASP A 270 5.32 8.01 0.50
CA ASP A 270 4.83 7.16 -0.60
C ASP A 270 3.54 6.42 -0.17
N PRO A 271 2.40 6.62 -0.84
CA PRO A 271 1.17 5.89 -0.57
C PRO A 271 1.22 4.40 -0.94
N GLU A 272 2.28 3.97 -1.65
CA GLU A 272 2.50 2.59 -2.07
C GLU A 272 3.28 1.79 -1.01
N VAL A 273 2.56 1.44 0.05
CA VAL A 273 3.07 0.61 1.14
C VAL A 273 3.02 -0.88 0.81
N ASN A 274 3.66 -1.71 1.64
CA ASN A 274 3.56 -3.16 1.50
C ASN A 274 2.10 -3.61 1.72
N ILE A 275 1.55 -4.32 0.73
CA ILE A 275 0.20 -4.91 0.75
C ILE A 275 0.23 -6.44 0.87
N ASN A 276 1.41 -7.03 1.06
CA ASN A 276 1.59 -8.47 1.22
C ASN A 276 1.79 -8.87 2.69
N GLY A 277 1.50 -10.12 3.00
CA GLY A 277 1.64 -10.67 4.36
C GLY A 277 0.36 -10.54 5.18
N LEU A 278 0.50 -10.72 6.50
CA LEU A 278 -0.63 -10.75 7.45
C LEU A 278 -0.88 -9.40 8.12
N ASP A 279 0.10 -8.50 8.10
CA ASP A 279 0.06 -7.15 8.66
C ASP A 279 0.50 -6.06 7.67
N PRO A 280 -0.13 -5.98 6.47
CA PRO A 280 0.18 -4.96 5.48
C PRO A 280 -0.30 -3.56 5.91
N GLY A 281 0.08 -2.53 5.13
CA GLY A 281 -0.55 -1.20 5.19
C GLY A 281 0.19 -0.12 5.96
N PHE A 282 1.43 -0.37 6.39
CA PHE A 282 2.23 0.57 7.16
C PHE A 282 3.28 1.27 6.30
N GLU A 283 3.31 2.60 6.35
CA GLU A 283 4.46 3.35 5.84
C GLU A 283 5.54 3.38 6.93
N GLU A 284 6.60 2.61 6.73
CA GLU A 284 7.69 2.51 7.70
C GLU A 284 8.54 3.79 7.74
N ARG A 285 9.24 3.97 8.86
CA ARG A 285 10.10 5.14 9.12
C ARG A 285 11.44 5.09 8.39
N GLU A 286 11.91 3.89 8.10
CA GLU A 286 13.27 3.61 7.59
C GLU A 286 13.20 3.26 6.10
N VAL A 287 12.52 4.10 5.33
CA VAL A 287 12.35 3.92 3.88
C VAL A 287 13.15 4.97 3.12
N TYR A 288 13.90 4.49 2.13
CA TYR A 288 14.54 5.38 1.17
C TYR A 288 13.52 5.80 0.11
N PRO A 289 13.46 7.10 -0.24
CA PRO A 289 12.60 7.56 -1.33
C PRO A 289 12.93 6.86 -2.65
N LYS A 290 11.89 6.53 -3.41
CA LYS A 290 12.05 6.02 -4.78
C LYS A 290 12.66 7.11 -5.66
N THR A 291 13.64 6.73 -6.48
CA THR A 291 14.34 7.65 -7.38
C THR A 291 13.68 7.72 -8.75
N ARG A 292 13.77 8.88 -9.40
CA ARG A 292 13.39 9.04 -10.80
C ARG A 292 14.59 8.69 -11.66
N THR A 293 14.39 7.86 -12.67
CA THR A 293 15.45 7.46 -13.59
C THR A 293 15.15 7.99 -14.98
N PHE A 294 16.15 8.63 -15.59
CA PHE A 294 16.11 9.08 -16.98
C PHE A 294 17.23 8.38 -17.74
N MET A 295 16.89 7.80 -18.89
CA MET A 295 17.82 7.06 -19.72
C MET A 295 17.70 7.55 -21.16
N LEU A 296 18.83 7.84 -21.79
CA LEU A 296 18.95 8.06 -23.23
C LEU A 296 19.70 6.87 -23.82
N GLY A 297 19.16 6.26 -24.86
CA GLY A 297 19.73 5.07 -25.48
C GLY A 297 19.73 5.16 -26.99
N LEU A 298 20.73 4.49 -27.58
CA LEU A 298 20.88 4.31 -29.01
C LEU A 298 20.87 2.81 -29.31
N GLN A 299 20.07 2.39 -30.27
CA GLN A 299 20.06 1.02 -30.79
C GLN A 299 20.48 1.06 -32.25
N ALA A 300 21.61 0.43 -32.57
CA ALA A 300 22.13 0.34 -33.93
C ALA A 300 22.13 -1.11 -34.42
N SER A 301 21.86 -1.31 -35.70
CA SER A 301 21.94 -2.60 -36.39
C SER A 301 22.88 -2.47 -37.60
N PHE A 302 23.84 -3.39 -37.72
CA PHE A 302 24.92 -3.37 -38.70
C PHE A 302 24.65 -4.34 -39.87
#